data_AF-A0A533BJP8-F1
#
_entry.id   AF-A0A533BJP8-F1
#
_cell.length_a   1.000
_cell.length_b   1.000
_cell.length_c   1.000
_cell.angle_alpha   90.00
_cell.angle_beta   90.00
_cell.angle_gamma   90.00
#
_symmetry.space_group_name_H-M   'P 1'
#
loop_
_entity.id
_entity.type
_entity.pdbx_description
1 polymer ?
#
loop_
_entity_poly.entity_id
_entity_poly.type
_entity_poly.pdbx_seq_one_letter_code
_entity_poly.pdbx_strand_id
1 'polypeptide(L)'
;MIPRRQGTFHVSVYAPLAQATFTPDVVLVRGTVKQLMLLAEAAQSAGVAGGGATMGRPTCSVLPESLQSDTTATSFGCIGNRVYTGLGDDEGYYAIPGAQVAAVVQKLAIITEANRQLEVFHRARAGTVLQNPR
;
A
#
# COMPACT_ATOMS: atom_id res chain seq x y z
N MET A 1 18.32 9.87 5.09
CA MET A 1 17.90 10.17 6.48
C MET A 1 16.67 9.31 6.79
N ILE A 2 16.51 8.78 8.00
CA ILE A 2 15.32 7.97 8.37
C ILE A 2 14.14 8.94 8.62
N PRO A 3 13.00 8.83 7.92
CA PRO A 3 11.82 9.67 8.19
C PRO A 3 11.32 9.49 9.62
N ARG A 4 11.08 10.60 10.32
CA ARG A 4 10.62 10.64 11.70
C ARG A 4 9.50 11.65 11.83
N ARG A 5 8.48 11.37 12.63
CA ARG A 5 7.41 12.32 12.92
C ARG A 5 8.02 13.64 13.44
N GLN A 6 7.59 14.75 12.87
CA GLN A 6 8.01 16.09 13.30
C GLN A 6 7.10 16.61 14.42
N GLY A 7 7.65 17.47 15.28
CA GLY A 7 6.92 18.08 16.39
C GLY A 7 6.59 17.15 17.56
N THR A 8 6.00 17.70 18.62
CA THR A 8 5.64 16.97 19.84
C THR A 8 4.56 15.92 19.56
N PHE A 9 4.74 14.71 20.07
CA PHE A 9 3.77 13.62 19.98
C PHE A 9 2.93 13.60 21.26
N HIS A 10 1.61 13.74 21.12
CA HIS A 10 0.68 13.74 22.25
C HIS A 10 0.00 12.38 22.39
N VAL A 11 -0.81 12.02 21.40
CA VAL A 11 -1.59 10.78 21.37
C VAL A 11 -1.72 10.31 19.93
N SER A 12 -1.93 9.00 19.75
CA SER A 12 -2.38 8.41 18.49
C SER A 12 -3.69 7.68 18.76
N VAL A 13 -4.67 7.93 17.90
CA VAL A 13 -5.94 7.21 17.86
C VAL A 13 -5.98 6.36 16.60
N TYR A 14 -6.54 5.16 16.71
CA TYR A 14 -6.66 4.22 15.60
C TYR A 14 -8.04 3.58 15.62
N ALA A 15 -8.57 3.34 14.42
CA ALA A 15 -9.81 2.61 14.20
C ALA A 15 -9.73 1.94 12.82
N PRO A 16 -10.45 0.83 12.60
CA PRO A 16 -10.74 0.39 11.23
C PRO A 16 -11.33 1.55 10.43
N LEU A 17 -10.88 1.77 9.20
CA LEU A 17 -11.26 2.96 8.42
C LEU A 17 -12.79 3.13 8.31
N ALA A 18 -13.53 2.03 8.14
CA ALA A 18 -14.99 2.04 8.05
C ALA A 18 -15.70 2.39 9.38
N GLN A 19 -14.99 2.37 10.52
CA GLN A 19 -15.51 2.64 11.85
C GLN A 19 -14.91 3.91 12.46
N ALA A 20 -14.07 4.63 11.73
CA ALA A 20 -13.42 5.84 12.22
C ALA A 20 -14.46 6.95 12.43
N THR A 21 -14.52 7.48 13.66
CA THR A 21 -15.35 8.64 14.02
C THR A 21 -14.56 9.95 13.99
N PHE A 22 -13.38 9.93 13.38
CA PHE A 22 -12.44 11.04 13.26
C PHE A 22 -11.82 11.05 11.85
N THR A 23 -11.32 12.20 11.41
CA THR A 23 -10.56 12.29 10.16
C THR A 23 -9.16 11.69 10.37
N PRO A 24 -8.79 10.60 9.67
CA PRO A 24 -7.46 10.03 9.82
C PRO A 24 -6.41 10.92 9.17
N ASP A 25 -5.25 11.09 9.81
CA ASP A 25 -4.09 11.74 9.19
C ASP A 25 -3.43 10.83 8.14
N VAL A 26 -3.44 9.52 8.39
CA VAL A 26 -2.88 8.49 7.52
C VAL A 26 -3.69 7.20 7.68
N VAL A 27 -3.89 6.48 6.58
CA VAL A 27 -4.44 5.13 6.57
C VAL A 27 -3.30 4.16 6.28
N LEU A 28 -3.10 3.20 7.18
CA LEU A 28 -2.14 2.12 7.00
C LEU A 28 -2.88 0.85 6.56
N VAL A 29 -2.56 0.35 5.38
CA VAL A 29 -3.06 -0.94 4.88
C VAL A 29 -1.98 -2.00 5.09
N ARG A 30 -2.35 -3.10 5.75
CA ARG A 30 -1.62 -4.37 5.70
C ARG A 30 -2.27 -5.25 4.65
N GLY A 31 -1.49 -5.88 3.80
CA GLY A 31 -2.02 -6.78 2.78
C GLY A 31 -0.95 -7.61 2.09
N THR A 32 -1.39 -8.56 1.28
CA THR A 32 -0.51 -9.40 0.47
C THR A 32 0.15 -8.60 -0.65
N VAL A 33 1.28 -9.07 -1.19
CA VAL A 33 1.98 -8.38 -2.30
C VAL A 33 1.03 -8.08 -3.48
N LYS A 34 0.10 -8.99 -3.81
CA LYS A 34 -0.91 -8.74 -4.87
C LYS A 34 -1.85 -7.58 -4.52
N GLN A 35 -2.29 -7.49 -3.27
CA GLN A 35 -3.14 -6.37 -2.83
C GLN A 35 -2.38 -5.05 -2.84
N LEU A 36 -1.12 -5.04 -2.39
CA LEU A 36 -0.29 -3.84 -2.39
C LEU A 36 0.07 -3.39 -3.82
N MET A 37 0.24 -4.32 -4.76
CA MET A 37 0.42 -4.02 -6.19
C MET A 37 -0.77 -3.21 -6.73
N LEU A 38 -2.01 -3.64 -6.44
CA LEU A 38 -3.21 -2.92 -6.88
C LEU A 38 -3.29 -1.52 -6.25
N LEU A 39 -2.93 -1.38 -4.98
CA LEU A 39 -2.87 -0.07 -4.32
C LEU A 39 -1.80 0.84 -4.94
N ALA A 40 -0.63 0.29 -5.27
CA ALA A 40 0.44 1.03 -5.91
C ALA A 40 0.05 1.54 -7.31
N GLU A 41 -0.62 0.71 -8.12
CA GLU A 41 -1.17 1.14 -9.41
C GLU A 41 -2.27 2.18 -9.26
N ALA A 42 -3.17 2.00 -8.28
CA ALA A 42 -4.23 2.97 -8.01
C ALA A 42 -3.69 4.33 -7.57
N ALA A 43 -2.69 4.35 -6.69
CA ALA A 43 -2.03 5.59 -6.26
C ALA A 43 -1.29 6.29 -7.41
N GLN A 44 -0.64 5.52 -8.29
CA GLN A 44 -0.01 6.07 -9.50
C GLN A 44 -1.05 6.70 -10.42
N SER A 45 -2.17 6.00 -10.66
CA SER A 45 -3.28 6.51 -11.47
C SER A 45 -3.97 7.73 -10.86
N ALA A 46 -3.93 7.86 -9.53
CA ALA A 46 -4.43 9.03 -8.80
C ALA A 46 -3.43 10.20 -8.75
N GLY A 47 -2.18 10.00 -9.19
CA GLY A 47 -1.13 11.02 -9.13
C GLY A 47 -0.57 11.28 -7.72
N VAL A 48 -0.80 10.37 -6.77
CA VAL A 48 -0.41 10.50 -5.35
C VAL A 48 0.61 9.45 -4.91
N ALA A 49 1.16 8.70 -5.86
CA ALA A 49 2.21 7.73 -5.58
C ALA A 49 3.49 8.44 -5.12
N GLY A 50 4.04 8.01 -3.99
CA GLY A 50 5.35 8.47 -3.53
C GLY A 50 6.48 7.99 -4.44
N GLY A 51 7.49 8.84 -4.62
CA GLY A 51 8.66 8.55 -5.47
C GLY A 51 9.76 7.71 -4.80
N GLY A 52 9.60 7.38 -3.51
CA GLY A 52 10.58 6.62 -2.74
C GLY A 52 10.59 5.13 -3.05
N ALA A 53 11.73 4.49 -2.86
CA ALA A 53 11.82 3.02 -2.89
C ALA A 53 10.99 2.40 -1.75
N THR A 54 10.51 1.16 -1.96
CA THR A 54 9.83 0.42 -0.89
C THR A 54 10.79 0.15 0.27
N MET A 55 10.38 0.53 1.48
CA MET A 55 11.25 0.48 2.65
C MET A 55 11.37 -0.94 3.22
N GLY A 56 12.59 -1.43 3.34
CA GLY A 56 12.90 -2.61 4.14
C GLY A 56 12.96 -2.30 5.64
N ARG A 57 13.80 -1.33 6.03
CA ARG A 57 13.95 -0.87 7.43
C ARG A 57 14.09 0.66 7.50
N PRO A 58 13.52 1.30 8.54
CA PRO A 58 12.57 0.75 9.52
C PRO A 58 11.13 0.85 9.00
N THR A 59 10.32 -0.19 9.19
CA THR A 59 8.89 -0.17 8.78
C THR A 59 8.10 0.95 9.43
N CYS A 60 8.42 1.29 10.68
CA CYS A 60 7.75 2.37 11.39
C CYS A 60 7.89 3.74 10.69
N SER A 61 8.88 3.92 9.81
CA SER A 61 9.07 5.16 9.05
C SER A 61 8.14 5.32 7.85
N VAL A 62 7.35 4.29 7.49
CA VAL A 62 6.37 4.41 6.40
C VAL A 62 5.28 5.46 6.70
N LEU A 63 4.91 5.61 7.98
CA LEU A 63 3.93 6.60 8.43
C LEU A 63 4.45 8.04 8.30
N PRO A 64 5.60 8.42 8.91
CA PRO A 64 6.12 9.78 8.75
C PRO A 64 6.53 10.10 7.32
N GLU A 65 6.98 9.13 6.51
CA GLU A 65 7.23 9.36 5.08
C GLU A 65 5.97 9.80 4.35
N SER A 66 4.87 9.05 4.53
CA SER A 66 3.61 9.37 3.85
C SER A 66 3.04 10.71 4.33
N LEU A 67 3.06 10.95 5.65
CA LEU A 67 2.58 12.21 6.23
C LEU A 67 3.38 13.43 5.79
N GLN A 68 4.70 13.30 5.59
CA GLN A 68 5.57 14.45 5.23
C GLN A 68 5.56 14.76 3.76
N SER A 69 5.46 13.73 2.92
CA SER A 69 5.44 13.90 1.47
C SER A 69 4.05 14.22 0.91
N ASP A 70 3.00 14.02 1.70
CA ASP A 70 1.59 14.01 1.25
C ASP A 70 1.35 13.07 0.05
N THR A 71 2.15 12.00 0.00
CA THR A 71 2.07 10.93 -0.99
C THR A 71 2.07 9.56 -0.30
N THR A 72 1.76 8.51 -1.03
CA THR A 72 1.75 7.14 -0.48
C THR A 72 3.17 6.62 -0.24
N ALA A 73 3.34 5.75 0.75
CA ALA A 73 4.62 5.07 1.00
C ALA A 73 4.43 3.57 1.26
N THR A 74 5.43 2.76 0.92
CA THR A 74 5.36 1.29 1.04
C THR A 74 6.47 0.76 1.93
N SER A 75 6.20 -0.30 2.72
CA SER A 75 7.23 -1.06 3.43
C SER A 75 7.04 -2.57 3.29
N PHE A 76 8.15 -3.29 3.12
CA PHE A 76 8.20 -4.75 3.12
C PHE A 76 8.04 -5.39 4.51
N GLY A 77 8.03 -4.61 5.59
CA GLY A 77 7.99 -5.15 6.95
C GLY A 77 9.35 -5.68 7.42
N CYS A 78 10.02 -4.93 8.29
CA CYS A 78 11.28 -5.31 8.90
C CYS A 78 11.12 -6.47 9.89
N ILE A 79 12.23 -7.13 10.24
CA ILE A 79 12.22 -8.26 11.18
C ILE A 79 11.58 -7.90 12.53
N GLY A 80 11.84 -6.70 13.06
CA GLY A 80 11.22 -6.23 14.29
C GLY A 80 9.70 -6.12 14.16
N ASN A 81 9.20 -5.53 13.07
CA ASN A 81 7.76 -5.48 12.81
C ASN A 81 7.17 -6.89 12.73
N ARG A 82 7.81 -7.84 12.02
CA ARG A 82 7.31 -9.22 11.87
C ARG A 82 7.16 -9.90 13.22
N VAL A 83 8.14 -9.76 14.11
CA VAL A 83 8.08 -10.28 15.48
C VAL A 83 6.90 -9.69 16.27
N TYR A 84 6.65 -8.38 16.19
CA TYR A 84 5.62 -7.73 17.00
C TYR A 84 4.20 -7.81 16.42
N THR A 85 4.05 -8.01 15.10
CA THR A 85 2.76 -7.95 14.41
C THR A 85 2.33 -9.27 13.76
N GLY A 86 3.22 -10.27 13.72
CA GLY A 86 2.99 -11.52 13.00
C GLY A 86 2.79 -11.31 11.49
N LEU A 87 3.48 -10.33 10.89
CA LEU A 87 3.41 -10.08 9.44
C LEU A 87 3.99 -11.28 8.66
N GLY A 88 3.19 -11.84 7.74
CA GLY A 88 3.54 -12.97 6.88
C GLY A 88 4.56 -12.61 5.78
N ASP A 89 5.23 -13.62 5.23
CA ASP A 89 6.33 -13.43 4.26
C ASP A 89 5.86 -12.82 2.93
N ASP A 90 4.59 -13.01 2.58
CA ASP A 90 3.93 -12.44 1.41
C ASP A 90 3.15 -11.15 1.73
N GLU A 91 3.28 -10.62 2.95
CA GLU A 91 2.60 -9.40 3.37
C GLU A 91 3.55 -8.20 3.51
N GLY A 92 2.98 -7.01 3.39
CA GLY A 92 3.65 -5.73 3.64
C GLY A 92 2.67 -4.64 4.04
N TYR A 93 3.14 -3.40 4.00
CA TYR A 93 2.34 -2.23 4.34
C TYR A 93 2.33 -1.17 3.24
N TYR A 94 1.20 -0.48 3.13
CA TYR A 94 1.00 0.66 2.27
C TYR A 94 0.33 1.79 3.08
N ALA A 95 1.02 2.91 3.23
CA ALA A 95 0.52 4.10 3.90
C ALA A 95 -0.03 5.09 2.87
N ILE A 96 -1.22 5.62 3.15
CA ILE A 96 -1.92 6.59 2.31
C ILE A 96 -2.23 7.81 3.18
N PRO A 97 -1.85 9.04 2.78
CA PRO A 97 -2.26 10.23 3.51
C PRO A 97 -3.78 10.31 3.55
N GLY A 98 -4.35 10.69 4.70
CA GLY A 98 -5.80 10.66 4.91
C GLY A 98 -6.58 11.45 3.86
N ALA A 99 -6.06 12.62 3.47
CA ALA A 99 -6.64 13.46 2.42
C ALA A 99 -6.71 12.76 1.04
N GLN A 100 -5.80 11.83 0.76
CA GLN A 100 -5.68 11.16 -0.54
C GLN A 100 -6.44 9.83 -0.63
N VAL A 101 -6.99 9.34 0.48
CA VAL A 101 -7.70 8.04 0.54
C VAL A 101 -8.83 7.97 -0.48
N ALA A 102 -9.64 9.02 -0.59
CA ALA A 102 -10.77 9.04 -1.52
C ALA A 102 -10.31 8.91 -2.99
N ALA A 103 -9.24 9.62 -3.37
CA ALA A 103 -8.69 9.55 -4.72
C ALA A 103 -8.14 8.16 -5.04
N VAL A 104 -7.43 7.53 -4.09
CA VAL A 104 -6.93 6.16 -4.26
C VAL A 104 -8.07 5.17 -4.39
N VAL A 105 -9.12 5.24 -3.55
CA VAL A 105 -10.27 4.32 -3.60
C VAL A 105 -11.00 4.42 -4.94
N GLN A 106 -11.20 5.62 -5.47
CA GLN A 106 -11.82 5.82 -6.78
C GLN A 106 -11.04 5.12 -7.90
N LYS A 107 -9.70 5.24 -7.91
CA LYS A 107 -8.85 4.58 -8.90
C LYS A 107 -8.75 3.07 -8.66
N LEU A 108 -8.74 2.63 -7.41
CA LEU A 108 -8.62 1.22 -7.05
C LEU A 108 -9.74 0.36 -7.63
N ALA A 109 -10.98 0.88 -7.66
CA ALA A 109 -12.10 0.17 -8.28
C ALA A 109 -11.85 -0.12 -9.77
N ILE A 110 -11.34 0.87 -10.50
CA ILE A 110 -11.01 0.76 -11.93
C ILE A 110 -9.83 -0.20 -12.14
N ILE A 111 -8.75 -0.03 -11.36
CA ILE A 111 -7.53 -0.83 -11.46
C ILE A 111 -7.79 -2.31 -11.13
N THR A 112 -8.64 -2.58 -10.15
CA THR A 112 -8.99 -3.95 -9.76
C THR A 112 -9.73 -4.66 -10.89
N GLU A 113 -10.71 -4.01 -11.52
CA GLU A 113 -11.42 -4.59 -12.66
C GLU A 113 -10.50 -4.77 -13.87
N ALA A 114 -9.63 -3.78 -14.16
CA ALA A 114 -8.64 -3.90 -15.24
C ALA A 114 -7.70 -5.10 -15.03
N ASN A 115 -7.17 -5.26 -13.81
CA ASN A 115 -6.31 -6.40 -13.46
C ASN A 115 -7.06 -7.73 -13.54
N ARG A 116 -8.35 -7.78 -13.20
CA ARG A 116 -9.17 -8.99 -13.37
C ARG A 116 -9.26 -9.41 -14.83
N GLN A 117 -9.48 -8.46 -15.74
CA GLN A 117 -9.55 -8.75 -17.18
C GLN A 117 -8.19 -9.16 -17.75
N LEU A 118 -7.11 -8.47 -17.35
CA LEU A 118 -5.74 -8.84 -17.73
C LEU A 118 -5.38 -10.24 -17.24
N GLU A 119 -5.77 -10.62 -16.03
CA GLU A 119 -5.54 -11.95 -15.50
C GLU A 119 -6.21 -13.03 -16.36
N VAL A 120 -7.47 -12.82 -16.79
CA VAL A 120 -8.16 -13.74 -17.72
C VAL A 120 -7.39 -13.85 -19.04
N PHE A 121 -7.02 -12.73 -19.64
CA PHE A 121 -6.28 -12.70 -20.91
C PHE A 121 -4.93 -13.44 -20.80
N HIS A 122 -4.15 -13.17 -19.76
CA HIS A 122 -2.84 -13.80 -19.58
C HIS A 122 -2.93 -15.29 -19.27
N ARG A 123 -3.95 -15.73 -18.52
CA ARG A 123 -4.21 -17.16 -18.28
C ARG A 123 -4.54 -17.90 -19.58
N ALA A 124 -5.42 -17.34 -20.41
CA ALA A 124 -5.76 -17.92 -21.70
C ALA A 124 -4.53 -18.05 -22.59
N ARG A 125 -3.72 -16.98 -22.68
CA ARG A 125 -2.48 -16.97 -23.47
C ARG A 125 -1.44 -17.96 -22.95
N ALA A 126 -1.24 -18.06 -21.64
CA ALA A 126 -0.32 -19.01 -21.04
C ALA A 126 -0.74 -20.45 -21.33
N GLY A 127 -2.04 -20.76 -21.26
CA GLY A 127 -2.59 -22.06 -21.65
C GLY A 127 -2.29 -22.43 -23.11
N THR A 128 -2.42 -21.47 -24.04
CA THR A 128 -2.07 -21.68 -25.45
C THR A 128 -0.57 -21.89 -25.65
N VAL A 129 0.29 -21.18 -24.92
CA VAL A 129 1.76 -21.35 -25.00
C VAL A 129 2.18 -22.73 -24.48
N LEU A 130 1.57 -23.22 -23.40
CA LEU A 130 1.83 -24.56 -22.87
C LEU A 130 1.38 -25.68 -23.82
N GLN A 131 0.40 -25.41 -24.67
CA GLN A 131 -0.07 -26.35 -25.71
C GLN A 131 0.76 -26.31 -26.99
N ASN A 132 1.64 -25.32 -27.16
CA ASN A 132 2.55 -25.22 -28.30
C ASN A 132 3.93 -24.70 -27.84
N PRO A 133 4.68 -25.52 -27.08
CA PRO A 133 6.01 -25.16 -26.62
C PRO A 133 6.93 -25.05 -27.84
N ARG A 134 7.56 -23.89 -28.01
CA ARG A 134 8.64 -23.73 -28.99
C ARG A 134 9.88 -24.49 -28.54
#